data_AF-A0A3D0VQE6-F1
#
_entry.id   AF-A0A3D0VQE6-F1
#
_cell.length_a   1.000
_cell.length_b   1.000
_cell.length_c   1.000
_cell.angle_alpha   90.00
_cell.angle_beta   90.00
_cell.angle_gamma   90.00
#
_symmetry.space_group_name_H-M   'P 1'
#
loop_
_entity.id
_entity.type
_entity.pdbx_description
1 polymer ?
#
loop_
_entity_poly.entity_id
_entity_poly.type
_entity_poly.pdbx_seq_one_letter_code
_entity_poly.pdbx_strand_id
1 'polypeptide(L)'
;MRVLLFLFVELYISINIVYSQSELKIDNLISSRGKEYRINKFESGEEQYMDRDYRFNYVPDELKGCMHIKTCGNDKLISENDTCMSFFSNCDIDVYILFADKFPVTPNWLESFERTRLNVTRLDSNSSSLKGYFCLYRKAFSKGQIILNGCSPIKMLERNGFVESMGSGYCMYTVVVKKSN
;
A
#
# COMPACT_ATOMS: atom_id res chain seq x y z
N MET A 1 28.88 -49.36 4.85
CA MET A 1 28.86 -47.88 4.82
C MET A 1 28.15 -47.35 3.55
N ARG A 2 26.93 -47.85 3.24
CA ARG A 2 26.12 -47.42 2.09
C ARG A 2 24.67 -47.08 2.43
N VAL A 3 24.21 -47.45 3.63
CA VAL A 3 22.83 -47.22 4.10
C VAL A 3 22.67 -45.83 4.74
N LEU A 4 23.71 -45.30 5.39
CA LEU A 4 23.64 -43.96 5.99
C LEU A 4 23.51 -42.84 4.93
N LEU A 5 24.15 -42.96 3.76
CA LEU A 5 24.15 -41.88 2.78
C LEU A 5 22.77 -41.65 2.14
N PHE A 6 21.96 -42.70 1.97
CA PHE A 6 20.61 -42.59 1.41
C PHE A 6 19.62 -41.90 2.37
N LEU A 7 19.70 -42.20 3.68
CA LEU A 7 18.83 -41.57 4.68
C LEU A 7 19.09 -40.07 4.82
N PHE A 8 20.35 -39.62 4.70
CA PHE A 8 20.67 -38.19 4.75
C PHE A 8 20.15 -37.41 3.54
N VAL A 9 20.15 -38.01 2.35
CA VAL A 9 19.64 -37.36 1.13
C VAL A 9 18.13 -37.27 1.14
N GLU A 10 17.41 -38.33 1.53
CA GLU A 10 15.94 -38.29 1.63
C GLU A 10 15.48 -37.33 2.72
N LEU A 11 16.12 -37.32 3.90
CA LEU A 11 15.78 -36.37 4.97
C LEU A 11 16.02 -34.91 4.53
N TYR A 12 17.10 -34.65 3.78
CA TYR A 12 17.38 -33.31 3.25
C TYR A 12 16.38 -32.86 2.17
N ILE A 13 15.91 -33.78 1.33
CA ILE A 13 14.87 -33.52 0.32
C ILE A 13 13.52 -33.27 1.00
N SER A 14 13.14 -34.07 2.00
CA SER A 14 11.90 -33.87 2.76
C SER A 14 11.87 -32.54 3.51
N ILE A 15 13.01 -32.09 4.06
CA ILE A 15 13.11 -30.77 4.72
C ILE A 15 12.91 -29.63 3.71
N ASN A 16 13.52 -29.69 2.53
CA ASN A 16 13.38 -28.62 1.53
C ASN A 16 11.97 -28.54 0.90
N ILE A 17 11.24 -29.65 0.81
CA ILE A 17 9.85 -29.65 0.31
C ILE A 17 8.90 -28.97 1.32
N VAL A 18 9.20 -29.01 2.62
CA VAL A 18 8.40 -28.36 3.68
C VAL A 18 8.66 -26.85 3.78
N TYR A 19 9.79 -26.35 3.26
CA TYR A 19 10.17 -24.92 3.35
C TYR A 19 10.03 -24.14 2.02
N SER A 20 9.15 -24.56 1.10
CA SER A 20 8.71 -23.65 0.04
C SER A 20 7.81 -22.56 0.63
N GLN A 21 8.41 -21.54 1.24
CA GLN A 21 7.68 -20.36 1.68
C GLN A 21 7.03 -19.74 0.44
N SER A 22 5.69 -19.83 0.35
CA SER A 22 4.96 -19.24 -0.78
C SER A 22 5.28 -17.75 -0.86
N GLU A 23 5.76 -17.31 -2.02
CA GLU A 23 5.94 -15.89 -2.30
C GLU A 23 4.59 -15.17 -2.15
N LEU A 24 4.60 -13.97 -1.56
CA LEU A 24 3.42 -13.11 -1.51
C LEU A 24 2.94 -12.86 -2.94
N LYS A 25 1.65 -13.04 -3.18
CA LYS A 25 1.00 -12.70 -4.45
C LYS A 25 -0.27 -11.92 -4.18
N ILE A 26 -0.46 -10.86 -4.95
CA ILE A 26 -1.68 -10.07 -5.00
C ILE A 26 -2.35 -10.34 -6.34
N ASP A 27 -3.60 -10.78 -6.29
CA ASP A 27 -4.41 -11.10 -7.47
C ASP A 27 -5.70 -10.28 -7.46
N ASN A 28 -6.35 -10.20 -8.63
CA ASN A 28 -7.66 -9.57 -8.80
C ASN A 28 -7.74 -8.13 -8.23
N LEU A 29 -6.72 -7.32 -8.52
CA LEU A 29 -6.68 -5.91 -8.16
C LEU A 29 -7.70 -5.14 -8.99
N ILE A 30 -8.77 -4.68 -8.34
CA ILE A 30 -9.88 -3.94 -8.94
C ILE A 30 -9.93 -2.55 -8.30
N SER A 31 -10.04 -1.50 -9.11
CA SER A 31 -10.38 -0.14 -8.65
C SER A 31 -11.85 0.18 -8.95
N SER A 32 -12.50 0.97 -8.09
CA SER A 32 -13.94 1.21 -8.20
C SER A 32 -14.38 2.05 -9.40
N ARG A 33 -13.43 2.75 -10.04
CA ARG A 33 -13.67 3.56 -11.25
C ARG A 33 -13.13 2.92 -12.53
N GLY A 34 -12.75 1.63 -12.49
CA GLY A 34 -12.18 0.92 -13.65
C GLY A 34 -10.82 1.46 -14.09
N LYS A 35 -10.16 2.26 -13.26
CA LYS A 35 -8.81 2.76 -13.51
C LYS A 35 -7.77 1.68 -13.29
N GLU A 36 -6.72 1.70 -14.10
CA GLU A 36 -5.65 0.72 -14.01
C GLU A 36 -4.71 1.05 -12.84
N TYR A 37 -4.85 0.32 -11.72
CA TYR A 37 -3.84 0.31 -10.67
C TYR A 37 -2.81 -0.76 -11.00
N ARG A 38 -1.55 -0.54 -10.60
CA ARG A 38 -0.45 -1.48 -10.88
C ARG A 38 0.37 -1.76 -9.64
N ILE A 39 0.95 -2.96 -9.60
CA ILE A 39 1.95 -3.31 -8.59
C ILE A 39 3.31 -2.75 -9.03
N ASN A 40 4.03 -2.19 -8.08
CA ASN A 40 5.43 -1.80 -8.22
C ASN A 40 6.19 -2.13 -6.93
N LYS A 41 7.50 -1.89 -6.92
CA LYS A 41 8.31 -1.95 -5.71
C LYS A 41 8.16 -0.67 -4.89
N PHE A 42 8.19 -0.83 -3.57
CA PHE A 42 8.23 0.28 -2.64
C PHE A 42 9.67 0.67 -2.33
N GLU A 43 10.25 1.52 -3.18
CA GLU A 43 11.65 1.93 -3.10
C GLU A 43 11.83 3.40 -3.49
N SER A 44 12.91 4.03 -3.04
CA SER A 44 13.24 5.40 -3.43
C SER A 44 13.49 5.49 -4.94
N GLY A 45 13.00 6.56 -5.58
CA GLY A 45 13.03 6.76 -7.03
C GLY A 45 11.83 6.19 -7.77
N GLU A 46 11.10 5.23 -7.18
CA GLU A 46 9.91 4.64 -7.77
C GLU A 46 8.71 5.60 -7.73
N GLU A 47 7.86 5.48 -8.75
CA GLU A 47 6.67 6.32 -8.89
C GLU A 47 5.58 5.95 -7.87
N GLN A 48 5.05 6.97 -7.19
CA GLN A 48 3.96 6.81 -6.22
C GLN A 48 2.61 6.55 -6.89
N TYR A 49 2.33 7.22 -8.01
CA TYR A 49 1.01 7.19 -8.65
C TYR A 49 1.09 6.76 -10.11
N MET A 50 -0.05 6.35 -10.66
CA MET A 50 -0.20 6.02 -12.08
C MET A 50 -0.39 7.25 -12.98
N ASP A 51 -0.89 8.35 -12.43
CA ASP A 51 -1.32 9.54 -13.18
C ASP A 51 -0.53 10.80 -12.81
N ARG A 52 0.60 10.67 -12.12
CA ARG A 52 1.52 11.76 -11.73
C ARG A 52 2.96 11.26 -11.67
N ASP A 53 3.91 12.08 -12.10
CA ASP A 53 5.35 11.81 -11.97
C ASP A 53 5.87 12.25 -10.60
N TYR A 54 5.31 11.68 -9.54
CA TYR A 54 5.83 11.85 -8.18
C TYR A 54 6.57 10.61 -7.76
N ARG A 55 7.73 10.79 -7.13
CA ARG A 55 8.64 9.68 -6.79
C ARG A 55 8.92 9.62 -5.31
N PHE A 56 9.03 8.43 -4.76
CA PHE A 56 9.45 8.29 -3.36
C PHE A 56 10.87 8.83 -3.20
N ASN A 57 11.07 9.69 -2.21
CA ASN A 57 12.36 10.22 -1.85
C ASN A 57 13.01 9.34 -0.78
N TYR A 58 12.30 9.17 0.34
CA TYR A 58 12.73 8.34 1.46
C TYR A 58 11.70 7.26 1.73
N VAL A 59 12.17 6.01 1.79
CA VAL A 59 11.42 4.83 2.17
C VAL A 59 12.12 4.18 3.37
N PRO A 60 11.41 3.88 4.48
CA PRO A 60 11.99 3.15 5.61
C PRO A 60 12.53 1.78 5.20
N ASP A 61 13.70 1.41 5.74
CA ASP A 61 14.38 0.17 5.36
C ASP A 61 13.52 -1.09 5.60
N GLU A 62 12.70 -1.09 6.66
CA GLU A 62 11.80 -2.20 7.00
C GLU A 62 10.73 -2.51 5.93
N LEU A 63 10.47 -1.56 5.03
CA LEU A 63 9.46 -1.65 3.97
C LEU A 63 10.09 -1.56 2.56
N LYS A 64 11.40 -1.32 2.46
CA LYS A 64 12.09 -1.21 1.17
C LYS A 64 11.93 -2.52 0.38
N GLY A 65 11.53 -2.40 -0.87
CA GLY A 65 11.30 -3.54 -1.78
C GLY A 65 9.99 -4.29 -1.56
N CYS A 66 9.15 -3.89 -0.59
CA CYS A 66 7.81 -4.44 -0.44
C CYS A 66 6.94 -4.10 -1.66
N MET A 67 5.80 -4.78 -1.81
CA MET A 67 4.86 -4.49 -2.89
C MET A 67 4.14 -3.17 -2.62
N HIS A 68 4.09 -2.30 -3.61
CA HIS A 68 3.36 -1.05 -3.60
C HIS A 68 2.28 -1.09 -4.67
N ILE A 69 1.03 -0.76 -4.30
CA ILE A 69 -0.06 -0.57 -5.25
C ILE A 69 -0.06 0.89 -5.69
N LYS A 70 0.39 1.15 -6.93
CA LYS A 70 0.33 2.47 -7.58
C LYS A 70 -1.13 2.84 -7.80
N THR A 71 -1.64 3.73 -6.97
CA THR A 71 -2.99 4.30 -7.09
C THR A 71 -3.01 5.44 -8.11
N CYS A 72 -4.20 5.88 -8.51
CA CYS A 72 -4.34 7.12 -9.27
C CYS A 72 -4.52 8.29 -8.28
N GLY A 73 -3.66 9.30 -8.35
CA GLY A 73 -3.70 10.48 -7.51
C GLY A 73 -5.01 11.27 -7.61
N ASN A 74 -5.72 11.18 -8.74
CA ASN A 74 -7.06 11.75 -8.95
C ASN A 74 -8.18 11.00 -8.20
N ASP A 75 -7.95 9.81 -7.67
CA ASP A 75 -8.94 9.07 -6.88
C ASP A 75 -9.07 9.56 -5.44
N LYS A 76 -8.33 10.62 -5.09
CA LYS A 76 -8.39 11.28 -3.79
C LYS A 76 -9.79 11.78 -3.39
N LEU A 77 -10.70 11.95 -4.35
CA LEU A 77 -12.09 12.39 -4.11
C LEU A 77 -13.07 11.24 -3.86
N ILE A 78 -12.62 9.98 -3.90
CA ILE A 78 -13.49 8.85 -3.55
C ILE A 78 -13.84 8.96 -2.07
N SER A 79 -15.13 8.87 -1.78
CA SER A 79 -15.68 8.95 -0.43
C SER A 79 -15.16 7.83 0.47
N GLU A 80 -14.96 8.13 1.74
CA GLU A 80 -14.65 7.13 2.78
C GLU A 80 -15.71 6.03 2.94
N ASN A 81 -16.93 6.27 2.43
CA ASN A 81 -18.04 5.31 2.42
C ASN A 81 -18.08 4.44 1.16
N ASP A 82 -17.32 4.81 0.12
CA ASP A 82 -17.26 4.07 -1.13
C ASP A 82 -16.01 3.18 -1.16
N THR A 83 -16.13 2.00 -1.74
CA THR A 83 -14.95 1.19 -2.06
C THR A 83 -14.07 1.95 -3.05
N CYS A 84 -12.76 2.00 -2.79
CA CYS A 84 -11.77 2.55 -3.71
C CYS A 84 -11.09 1.44 -4.50
N MET A 85 -10.68 0.37 -3.81
CA MET A 85 -10.09 -0.80 -4.43
C MET A 85 -10.34 -2.07 -3.62
N SER A 86 -10.15 -3.21 -4.28
CA SER A 86 -10.04 -4.50 -3.62
C SER A 86 -9.00 -5.37 -4.31
N PHE A 87 -8.43 -6.31 -3.58
CA PHE A 87 -7.51 -7.31 -4.11
C PHE A 87 -7.54 -8.57 -3.25
N PHE A 88 -7.00 -9.67 -3.77
CA PHE A 88 -6.82 -10.92 -3.03
C PHE A 88 -5.35 -11.12 -2.69
N SER A 89 -5.09 -11.56 -1.45
CA SER A 89 -3.77 -12.03 -1.02
C SER A 89 -3.77 -13.54 -0.86
N ASN A 90 -2.69 -14.19 -1.28
CA ASN A 90 -2.50 -15.64 -1.12
C ASN A 90 -2.00 -16.07 0.28
N CYS A 91 -1.62 -15.12 1.13
CA CYS A 91 -1.19 -15.34 2.52
C CYS A 91 -1.62 -14.19 3.43
N ASP A 92 -1.38 -14.33 4.72
CA ASP A 92 -1.55 -13.25 5.70
C ASP A 92 -0.57 -12.11 5.40
N ILE A 93 -1.05 -10.87 5.51
CA ILE A 93 -0.32 -9.66 5.13
C ILE A 93 -0.53 -8.53 6.12
N ASP A 94 0.50 -7.70 6.24
CA ASP A 94 0.41 -6.36 6.80
C ASP A 94 0.18 -5.37 5.65
N VAL A 95 -0.91 -4.61 5.75
CA VAL A 95 -1.22 -3.51 4.83
C VAL A 95 -0.85 -2.20 5.51
N TYR A 96 -0.01 -1.42 4.83
CA TYR A 96 0.41 -0.09 5.23
C TYR A 96 -0.25 0.96 4.32
N ILE A 97 -0.93 1.91 4.93
CA ILE A 97 -1.51 3.07 4.26
C ILE A 97 -0.61 4.27 4.52
N LEU A 98 0.01 4.78 3.45
CA LEU A 98 0.70 6.06 3.46
C LEU A 98 -0.36 7.16 3.33
N PHE A 99 -0.57 7.90 4.40
CA PHE A 99 -1.56 8.97 4.46
C PHE A 99 -0.86 10.32 4.67
N ALA A 100 -1.24 11.33 3.89
CA ALA A 100 -0.58 12.64 3.96
C ALA A 100 -0.87 13.29 5.31
N ASP A 101 0.18 13.74 6.01
CA ASP A 101 0.03 14.33 7.35
C ASP A 101 -0.73 15.66 7.33
N LYS A 102 -0.78 16.32 6.16
CA LYS A 102 -1.52 17.56 5.92
C LYS A 102 -3.02 17.36 5.70
N PHE A 103 -3.52 16.13 5.77
CA PHE A 103 -4.95 15.89 5.59
C PHE A 103 -5.69 16.24 6.90
N PRO A 104 -6.59 17.23 6.92
CA PRO A 104 -7.12 17.82 8.15
C PRO A 104 -8.09 16.90 8.90
N VAL A 105 -8.64 15.91 8.21
CA VAL A 105 -9.58 14.94 8.76
C VAL A 105 -9.18 13.57 8.25
N THR A 106 -8.91 12.65 9.16
CA THR A 106 -8.62 11.25 8.82
C THR A 106 -9.92 10.52 8.48
N PRO A 107 -9.97 9.68 7.43
CA PRO A 107 -11.14 8.83 7.16
C PRO A 107 -11.41 7.87 8.32
N ASN A 108 -12.68 7.67 8.65
CA ASN A 108 -13.06 6.86 9.82
C ASN A 108 -12.54 5.42 9.73
N TRP A 109 -12.52 4.83 8.53
CA TRP A 109 -12.02 3.45 8.35
C TRP A 109 -10.54 3.30 8.69
N LEU A 110 -9.75 4.38 8.57
CA LEU A 110 -8.32 4.38 8.89
C LEU A 110 -8.06 4.36 10.39
N GLU A 111 -9.05 4.71 11.23
CA GLU A 111 -8.95 4.58 12.69
C GLU A 111 -8.79 3.12 13.13
N SER A 112 -9.23 2.16 12.30
CA SER A 112 -9.00 0.73 12.54
C SER A 112 -7.57 0.27 12.24
N PHE A 113 -6.70 1.18 11.77
CA PHE A 113 -5.29 0.94 11.52
C PHE A 113 -4.44 1.58 12.63
N GLU A 114 -3.38 0.90 13.02
CA GLU A 114 -2.40 1.39 13.98
C GLU A 114 -1.49 2.45 13.32
N ARG A 115 -1.47 3.68 13.84
CA ARG A 115 -0.47 4.69 13.42
C ARG A 115 0.93 4.24 13.86
N THR A 116 1.80 4.01 12.89
CA THR A 116 3.20 3.63 13.13
C THR A 116 4.08 4.86 13.38
N ARG A 117 5.35 4.63 13.78
CA ARG A 117 6.39 5.67 13.85
C ARG A 117 7.11 5.90 12.52
N LEU A 118 6.74 5.16 11.47
CA LEU A 118 7.37 5.22 10.16
C LEU A 118 6.79 6.38 9.35
N ASN A 119 7.66 7.01 8.57
CA ASN A 119 7.29 8.10 7.67
C ASN A 119 7.98 7.91 6.33
N VAL A 120 7.33 8.43 5.28
CA VAL A 120 7.80 8.39 3.91
C VAL A 120 7.79 9.79 3.36
N THR A 121 8.81 10.12 2.56
CA THR A 121 8.84 11.39 1.85
C THR A 121 8.84 11.19 0.34
N ARG A 122 8.41 12.22 -0.39
CA ARG A 122 8.26 12.20 -1.84
C ARG A 122 8.87 13.43 -2.47
N LEU A 123 9.45 13.26 -3.65
CA LEU A 123 9.80 14.34 -4.56
C LEU A 123 8.61 14.67 -5.45
N ASP A 124 8.18 15.93 -5.39
CA ASP A 124 7.14 16.48 -6.26
C ASP A 124 7.79 17.08 -7.50
N SER A 125 7.02 17.19 -8.59
CA SER A 125 7.45 17.86 -9.82
C SER A 125 7.74 19.36 -9.63
N ASN A 126 7.33 19.93 -8.49
CA ASN A 126 7.64 21.29 -8.08
C ASN A 126 8.34 21.28 -6.71
N SER A 127 9.64 21.58 -6.71
CA SER A 127 10.49 21.61 -5.51
C SER A 127 10.09 22.69 -4.48
N SER A 128 9.33 23.71 -4.91
CA SER A 128 8.87 24.79 -4.01
C SER A 128 7.69 24.38 -3.15
N SER A 129 7.08 23.22 -3.42
CA SER A 129 6.00 22.67 -2.60
C SER A 129 6.48 21.40 -1.90
N LEU A 130 7.15 21.55 -0.75
CA LEU A 130 7.38 20.47 0.23
C LEU A 130 6.02 19.91 0.71
N LYS A 131 5.41 19.04 -0.09
CA LYS A 131 4.05 18.52 0.12
C LYS A 131 4.03 17.02 0.39
N GLY A 132 5.12 16.31 0.17
CA GLY A 132 5.15 14.86 0.30
C GLY A 132 5.69 14.36 1.63
N TYR A 133 5.00 14.59 2.75
CA TYR A 133 5.29 13.90 4.01
C TYR A 133 4.09 13.02 4.38
N PHE A 134 4.34 11.73 4.53
CA PHE A 134 3.33 10.71 4.73
C PHE A 134 3.62 9.90 5.96
N CYS A 135 2.59 9.70 6.76
CA CYS A 135 2.63 8.87 7.94
C CYS A 135 2.01 7.51 7.60
N LEU A 136 2.55 6.45 8.20
CA LEU A 136 2.13 5.09 7.87
C LEU A 136 1.19 4.55 8.93
N TYR A 137 0.09 3.99 8.46
CA TYR A 137 -0.92 3.30 9.25
C TYR A 137 -0.92 1.83 8.87
N ARG A 138 -0.86 0.92 9.84
CA ARG A 138 -0.73 -0.53 9.60
C ARG A 138 -1.95 -1.28 10.09
N LYS A 139 -2.37 -2.30 9.34
CA LYS A 139 -3.31 -3.31 9.81
C LYS A 139 -2.97 -4.68 9.23
N ALA A 140 -3.05 -5.70 10.07
CA ALA A 140 -2.89 -7.09 9.64
C ALA A 140 -4.21 -7.60 9.04
N PHE A 141 -4.09 -8.37 7.97
CA PHE A 141 -5.19 -9.05 7.30
C PHE A 141 -4.83 -10.51 7.09
N SER A 142 -5.78 -11.40 7.36
CA SER A 142 -5.66 -12.79 6.95
C SER A 142 -5.71 -12.91 5.43
N LYS A 143 -5.16 -14.01 4.91
CA LYS A 143 -5.33 -14.45 3.53
C LYS A 143 -6.79 -14.30 3.08
N GLY A 144 -7.00 -13.77 1.89
CA GLY A 144 -8.33 -13.60 1.32
C GLY A 144 -8.49 -12.28 0.61
N GLN A 145 -9.72 -11.75 0.59
CA GLN A 145 -10.05 -10.48 -0.03
C GLN A 145 -9.81 -9.33 0.94
N ILE A 146 -9.11 -8.30 0.49
CA ILE A 146 -8.90 -7.04 1.18
C ILE A 146 -9.65 -5.97 0.39
N ILE A 147 -10.42 -5.14 1.11
CA ILE A 147 -11.17 -4.01 0.54
C ILE A 147 -10.72 -2.75 1.26
N LEU A 148 -10.39 -1.71 0.49
CA LEU A 148 -10.00 -0.40 1.00
C LEU A 148 -10.94 0.67 0.44
N ASN A 149 -11.45 1.52 1.32
CA ASN A 149 -12.38 2.58 0.96
C ASN A 149 -11.64 3.85 0.50
N GLY A 150 -12.39 4.83 0.02
CA GLY A 150 -11.86 6.12 -0.41
C GLY A 150 -11.23 6.93 0.72
N CYS A 151 -10.41 7.90 0.33
CA CYS A 151 -9.60 8.67 1.27
C CYS A 151 -10.24 10.00 1.69
N SER A 152 -11.40 10.36 1.13
CA SER A 152 -12.08 11.62 1.42
C SER A 152 -13.17 11.44 2.45
N PRO A 153 -13.02 12.02 3.66
CA PRO A 153 -14.11 12.06 4.62
C PRO A 153 -15.30 12.87 4.09
N ILE A 154 -16.50 12.51 4.51
CA ILE A 154 -17.74 13.20 4.07
C ILE A 154 -17.65 14.71 4.32
N LYS A 155 -17.15 15.11 5.49
CA LYS A 155 -16.94 16.53 5.88
C LYS A 155 -16.00 17.30 4.95
N MET A 156 -15.09 16.61 4.26
CA MET A 156 -14.21 17.23 3.27
C MET A 156 -14.92 17.38 1.92
N LEU A 157 -15.73 16.39 1.52
CA LEU A 157 -16.53 16.43 0.30
C LEU A 157 -17.63 17.50 0.33
N GLU A 158 -18.12 17.86 1.51
CA GLU A 158 -19.08 18.95 1.70
C GLU A 158 -18.45 20.35 1.53
N ARG A 159 -17.11 20.46 1.44
CA ARG A 159 -16.43 21.75 1.24
C ARG A 159 -16.30 22.05 -0.24
N ASN A 160 -17.05 23.04 -0.74
CA ASN A 160 -17.02 23.47 -2.15
C ASN A 160 -15.59 23.66 -2.68
N GLY A 161 -14.72 24.36 -1.95
CA GLY A 161 -13.34 24.58 -2.37
C GLY A 161 -12.50 23.31 -2.50
N PHE A 162 -12.80 22.24 -1.76
CA PHE A 162 -12.13 20.95 -1.91
C PHE A 162 -12.57 20.25 -3.19
N VAL A 163 -13.88 20.20 -3.47
CA VAL A 163 -14.42 19.53 -4.65
C VAL A 163 -14.11 20.30 -5.94
N GLU A 164 -14.33 21.63 -5.96
CA GLU A 164 -14.07 22.50 -7.11
C GLU A 164 -12.59 22.50 -7.52
N SER A 165 -11.68 22.41 -6.54
CA SER A 165 -10.24 22.33 -6.79
C SER A 165 -9.76 20.91 -7.14
N MET A 166 -10.68 19.95 -7.27
CA MET A 166 -10.37 18.53 -7.45
C MET A 166 -9.44 17.96 -6.36
N GLY A 167 -9.59 18.47 -5.14
CA GLY A 167 -8.73 18.17 -3.99
C GLY A 167 -7.29 18.63 -4.16
N SER A 168 -7.07 19.74 -4.86
CA SER A 168 -5.74 20.34 -5.00
C SER A 168 -5.11 20.60 -3.63
N GLY A 169 -3.83 20.26 -3.49
CA GLY A 169 -3.13 20.31 -2.20
C GLY A 169 -3.29 19.05 -1.34
N TYR A 170 -4.19 18.14 -1.69
CA TYR A 170 -4.38 16.85 -1.02
C TYR A 170 -3.88 15.68 -1.88
N CYS A 171 -3.57 14.58 -1.21
CA CYS A 171 -3.01 13.38 -1.82
C CYS A 171 -3.96 12.20 -1.67
N MET A 172 -4.02 11.35 -2.69
CA MET A 172 -4.58 10.00 -2.57
C MET A 172 -3.66 9.18 -1.68
N TYR A 173 -4.18 8.25 -0.88
CA TYR A 173 -3.30 7.38 -0.12
C TYR A 173 -2.55 6.41 -1.04
N THR A 174 -1.45 5.89 -0.53
CA THR A 174 -0.68 4.83 -1.16
C THR A 174 -0.74 3.57 -0.29
N VAL A 175 -0.79 2.40 -0.93
CA VAL A 175 -0.86 1.10 -0.23
C VAL A 175 0.43 0.35 -0.43
N VAL A 176 1.04 -0.08 0.67
CA VAL A 176 2.18 -1.00 0.68
C VAL A 176 1.75 -2.29 1.36
N VAL A 177 2.10 -3.42 0.76
CA VAL A 177 1.75 -4.75 1.25
C VAL A 177 3.02 -5.52 1.55
N LYS A 178 3.06 -6.09 2.75
CA LYS A 178 4.15 -6.93 3.24
C LYS A 178 3.56 -8.23 3.75
N LYS A 179 4.22 -9.35 3.48
CA LYS A 179 3.84 -10.64 4.07
C LYS A 179 3.98 -10.55 5.59
N SER A 180 2.96 -10.99 6.33
CA SER A 180 3.06 -11.08 7.79
C SER A 180 4.06 -12.17 8.16
N ASN A 181 4.84 -11.91 9.22
CA ASN A 181 5.81 -12.87 9.78
C ASN A 181 5.12 -13.90 10.65
#